data_AF-A0A167H489-F1
#
_entry.id   AF-A0A167H489-F1
#
_cell.length_a   1.000
_cell.length_b   1.000
_cell.length_c   1.000
_cell.angle_alpha   90.00
_cell.angle_beta   90.00
_cell.angle_gamma   90.00
#
_symmetry.space_group_name_H-M   'P 1'
#
loop_
_entity.id
_entity.type
_entity.pdbx_description
1 polymer ?
#
loop_
_entity_poly.entity_id
_entity_poly.type
_entity_poly.pdbx_seq_one_letter_code
_entity_poly.pdbx_strand_id
1 'polypeptide(L)' 'MDDADKAQIDIEHAIQHKLAQHRTLFDGPDVDLSECVECGAHISEARRKAIHNCRTCIDCQQRIEAKA' A
#
# COMPACT_ATOMS: atom_id res chain seq x y z
N MET A 1 26.71 -6.69 25.69
CA MET A 1 25.63 -5.89 25.09
C MET A 1 25.80 -4.48 25.56
N ASP A 2 26.45 -3.67 24.74
CA ASP A 2 26.66 -2.25 25.00
C ASP A 2 25.45 -1.42 24.51
N ASP A 3 25.56 -0.11 24.57
CA ASP A 3 24.47 0.78 24.14
C ASP A 3 24.30 0.82 22.62
N ALA A 4 25.35 0.51 21.86
CA ALA A 4 25.27 0.38 20.41
C ALA A 4 24.50 -0.88 20.01
N ASP A 5 24.75 -2.00 20.70
CA ASP A 5 24.02 -3.25 20.51
C ASP A 5 22.51 -3.06 20.74
N LYS A 6 22.13 -2.33 21.81
CA LYS A 6 20.72 -2.03 22.11
C LYS A 6 20.09 -1.13 21.05
N ALA A 7 20.79 -0.07 20.65
CA ALA A 7 20.30 0.84 19.61
C ALA A 7 20.06 0.11 18.28
N GLN A 8 20.93 -0.84 17.91
CA GLN A 8 20.75 -1.64 16.71
C GLN A 8 19.48 -2.49 16.75
N ILE A 9 19.20 -3.13 17.89
CA ILE A 9 17.98 -3.93 18.07
C ILE A 9 16.72 -3.06 17.96
N ASP A 10 16.74 -1.87 18.55
CA ASP A 10 15.60 -0.96 18.50
C ASP A 10 15.31 -0.52 17.05
N ILE A 11 16.36 -0.24 16.27
CA ILE A 11 16.24 0.07 14.84
C ILE A 11 15.65 -1.12 14.09
N GLU A 12 16.15 -2.33 14.32
CA GLU A 12 15.68 -3.53 13.64
C GLU A 12 14.21 -3.80 13.96
N HIS A 13 13.80 -3.71 15.23
CA HIS A 13 12.41 -3.82 15.64
C HIS A 13 11.53 -2.75 14.98
N ALA A 14 11.98 -1.49 14.92
CA ALA A 14 11.25 -0.42 14.27
C ALA A 14 11.05 -0.70 12.77
N ILE A 15 12.09 -1.18 12.08
CA ILE A 15 12.03 -1.56 10.67
C ILE A 15 11.03 -2.70 10.46
N GLN A 16 11.15 -3.78 11.24
CA GLN A 16 10.26 -4.93 11.11
C GLN A 16 8.80 -4.54 11.34
N HIS A 17 8.54 -3.70 12.35
CA HIS A 17 7.19 -3.22 12.64
C HIS A 17 6.63 -2.38 11.47
N LYS A 18 7.41 -1.46 10.91
CA LYS A 18 7.00 -0.63 9.77
C LYS A 18 6.75 -1.44 8.50
N LEU A 19 7.59 -2.43 8.22
CA LEU A 19 7.40 -3.34 7.09
C LEU A 19 6.12 -4.17 7.26
N ALA A 20 5.84 -4.69 8.46
CA ALA A 20 4.62 -5.43 8.75
C ALA A 20 3.37 -4.55 8.55
N GLN A 21 3.37 -3.33 9.07
CA GLN A 21 2.28 -2.36 8.85
C GLN A 21 2.08 -2.07 7.35
N HIS A 22 3.16 -1.87 6.60
CA HIS A 22 3.06 -1.56 5.17
C HIS A 22 2.48 -2.73 4.36
N ARG A 23 2.82 -3.98 4.69
CA ARG A 23 2.23 -5.17 4.04
C ARG A 23 0.70 -5.19 4.14
N THR A 24 0.16 -4.88 5.31
CA THR A 24 -1.31 -4.87 5.52
C THR A 24 -2.09 -3.87 4.66
N LEU A 25 -1.43 -2.84 4.11
CA LEU A 25 -2.08 -1.88 3.21
C LEU A 25 -2.35 -2.47 1.82
N PHE A 26 -1.57 -3.47 1.42
CA PHE A 26 -1.64 -4.12 0.10
C PHE A 26 -2.17 -5.55 0.17
N ASP A 27 -2.31 -6.11 1.38
CA ASP A 27 -2.98 -7.39 1.60
C ASP A 27 -4.50 -7.25 1.45
N GLY A 28 -5.13 -8.24 0.83
CA GLY A 28 -6.57 -8.31 0.64
C GLY A 28 -6.98 -9.27 -0.48
N PRO A 29 -8.28 -9.61 -0.60
CA PRO A 29 -8.75 -10.39 -1.74
C PRO A 29 -8.64 -9.58 -3.03
N ASP A 30 -8.48 -10.28 -4.15
CA ASP A 30 -8.54 -9.66 -5.46
C ASP A 30 -9.93 -9.03 -5.69
N VAL A 31 -9.93 -7.84 -6.27
CA VAL A 31 -11.11 -7.04 -6.58
C VAL A 31 -11.12 -6.75 -8.07
N ASP A 32 -12.13 -7.26 -8.78
CA ASP A 32 -12.28 -7.03 -10.22
C ASP A 32 -13.28 -5.89 -10.51
N LEU A 33 -12.96 -4.68 -10.04
CA LEU A 33 -13.72 -3.48 -10.42
C LEU A 33 -13.18 -2.91 -11.74
N SER A 34 -14.02 -2.88 -12.78
CA SER A 34 -13.68 -2.24 -14.05
C SER A 34 -13.81 -0.71 -14.03
N GLU A 35 -14.47 -0.14 -13.02
CA GLU A 35 -14.76 1.28 -12.90
C GLU A 35 -14.26 1.85 -11.57
N CYS A 36 -13.72 3.07 -11.63
CA CYS A 36 -13.22 3.80 -10.48
C CYS A 36 -14.37 4.20 -9.55
N VAL A 37 -14.27 3.85 -8.26
CA VAL A 37 -15.30 4.18 -7.27
C VAL A 37 -15.45 5.68 -7.01
N GLU A 38 -14.41 6.47 -7.31
CA GLU A 38 -14.40 7.92 -7.05
C GLU A 38 -14.98 8.74 -8.21
N CYS A 39 -14.73 8.33 -9.45
CA CYS A 39 -15.05 9.13 -10.64
C CYS A 39 -15.77 8.38 -11.75
N GLY A 40 -15.99 7.07 -11.62
CA GLY A 40 -16.62 6.23 -12.64
C GLY A 40 -15.76 5.94 -13.87
N ALA A 41 -14.52 6.44 -13.94
CA ALA A 41 -13.63 6.17 -15.08
C ALA A 41 -13.19 4.70 -15.12
N HIS A 42 -13.02 4.16 -16.32
CA HIS A 42 -12.56 2.78 -16.51
C HIS A 42 -11.14 2.55 -15.94
N ILE A 43 -10.97 1.50 -15.14
CA ILE A 43 -9.69 1.05 -14.58
C ILE A 43 -9.01 0.10 -15.57
N SER A 44 -7.80 0.44 -16.02
CA SER A 44 -7.05 -0.39 -16.95
C SER A 44 -6.75 -1.78 -16.38
N GLU A 45 -6.78 -2.80 -17.23
CA GLU A 45 -6.46 -4.18 -16.82
C GLU A 45 -5.08 -4.30 -16.18
N ALA A 46 -4.10 -3.55 -16.67
CA ALA A 46 -2.76 -3.53 -16.10
C ALA A 46 -2.77 -3.13 -14.63
N ARG A 47 -3.64 -2.17 -14.23
CA ARG A 47 -3.78 -1.77 -12.83
C ARG A 47 -4.53 -2.81 -11.99
N ARG A 48 -5.62 -3.38 -12.52
CA ARG A 48 -6.37 -4.46 -11.85
C ARG A 48 -5.49 -5.68 -11.56
N LYS A 49 -4.62 -6.04 -12.51
CA LYS A 49 -3.69 -7.18 -12.37
C LYS A 49 -2.51 -6.87 -11.44
N ALA A 50 -2.06 -5.62 -11.37
CA ALA A 50 -0.92 -5.22 -10.55
C ALA A 50 -1.28 -5.02 -9.07
N ILE A 51 -2.53 -4.70 -8.76
CA ILE A 51 -2.97 -4.36 -7.40
C ILE A 51 -4.20 -5.18 -7.08
N HIS A 52 -4.05 -6.12 -6.15
CA HIS A 52 -5.10 -7.05 -5.71
C HIS A 52 -6.41 -6.32 -5.39
N ASN A 53 -6.34 -5.24 -4.63
CA ASN A 53 -7.51 -4.48 -4.18
C ASN A 53 -7.75 -3.18 -4.98
N CYS A 54 -7.46 -3.17 -6.29
CA CYS A 54 -7.59 -1.95 -7.11
C CYS A 54 -9.04 -1.45 -7.19
N ARG A 55 -9.31 -0.27 -6.61
CA ARG A 55 -10.65 0.36 -6.60
C ARG A 55 -10.72 1.71 -7.31
N THR A 56 -9.57 2.30 -7.62
CA THR A 56 -9.45 3.68 -8.12
C THR A 56 -8.62 3.73 -9.40
N CYS A 57 -8.96 4.66 -10.30
CA CYS A 57 -8.09 4.96 -11.44
C CYS A 57 -6.77 5.59 -10.98
N ILE A 58 -5.77 5.65 -11.87
CA ILE A 58 -4.44 6.18 -11.53
C ILE A 58 -4.50 7.63 -11.04
N ASP A 59 -5.32 8.47 -11.66
CA ASP A 59 -5.41 9.88 -11.32
C ASP A 59 -6.04 10.08 -9.93
N CYS A 60 -7.12 9.34 -9.62
CA CYS A 60 -7.74 9.39 -8.31
C CYS A 60 -6.79 8.85 -7.24
N GLN A 61 -6.08 7.74 -7.52
CA GLN A 61 -5.12 7.17 -6.59
C GLN A 61 -3.98 8.15 -6.27
N GLN A 62 -3.41 8.81 -7.29
CA GLN A 62 -2.36 9.81 -7.09
C GLN A 62 -2.84 10.99 -6.23
N ARG A 63 -4.10 11.44 -6.41
CA ARG A 63 -4.68 12.51 -5.59
C ARG A 63 -4.92 12.09 -4.14
N ILE A 64 -5.25 10.82 -3.91
CA ILE A 64 -5.43 10.26 -2.56
C ILE A 64 -4.06 10.20 -1.87
N GLU A 65 -3.06 9.64 -2.53
CA GLU A 65 -1.70 9.51 -1.99
C GLU A 65 -1.03 10.87 -1.75
N ALA A 66 -1.26 11.86 -2.60
CA ALA A 66 -0.72 13.21 -2.40
C ALA A 66 -1.32 13.96 -1.20
N LYS A 67 -2.47 13.52 -0.68
CA LYS A 67 -3.14 14.10 0.49
C LYS A 67 -2.86 13.35 1.79
N ALA A 68 -2.33 12.13 1.70
CA ALA A 68 -2.01 11.27 2.83
C ALA A 68 -0.67 11.66 3.46
#